data_AF-A0A5C8JC26-F1
#
_entry.id   AF-A0A5C8JC26-F1
#
_cell.length_a   1.000
_cell.length_b   1.000
_cell.length_c   1.000
_cell.angle_alpha   90.00
_cell.angle_beta   90.00
_cell.angle_gamma   90.00
#
_symmetry.space_group_name_H-M   'P 1'
#
loop_
_entity.id
_entity.type
_entity.pdbx_description
1 polymer ?
#
loop_
_entity_poly.entity_id
_entity_poly.type
_entity_poly.pdbx_seq_one_letter_code
_entity_poly.pdbx_strand_id
1 'polypeptide(L)' 'MKQLLAIAGFVVTMAAAPLAASAAADHLPIHRGKFLFHSDCITAGQQGIDRGHWSRYQCAEGWLWNLWTDR' A
#
# COMPACT_ATOMS: atom_id res chain seq x y z
N MET A 1 -29.73 46.26 -1.16
CA MET A 1 -29.39 45.15 -2.08
C MET A 1 -27.89 45.10 -2.28
N LYS A 2 -27.19 44.16 -1.65
CA LYS A 2 -25.87 43.66 -2.10
C LYS A 2 -25.48 42.49 -1.20
N GLN A 3 -25.81 41.29 -1.65
CA GLN A 3 -25.31 40.05 -1.07
C GLN A 3 -23.91 39.83 -1.62
N LEU A 4 -22.92 39.76 -0.72
CA LEU A 4 -21.54 39.39 -1.05
C LEU A 4 -21.48 37.87 -1.10
N LEU A 5 -21.27 37.35 -2.31
CA LEU A 5 -21.09 35.94 -2.62
C LEU A 5 -19.82 35.40 -1.92
N ALA A 6 -20.00 34.39 -1.09
CA ALA A 6 -18.92 33.52 -0.62
C ALA A 6 -18.61 32.49 -1.71
N ILE A 7 -17.35 32.41 -2.14
CA ILE A 7 -16.83 31.24 -2.85
C ILE A 7 -15.55 30.85 -2.12
N ALA A 8 -15.71 30.03 -1.07
CA ALA A 8 -14.60 29.35 -0.43
C ALA A 8 -14.12 28.27 -1.41
N GLY A 9 -12.95 28.50 -2.02
CA GLY A 9 -12.31 27.55 -2.92
C GLY A 9 -11.93 26.28 -2.18
N PHE A 10 -12.53 25.16 -2.59
CA PHE A 10 -12.16 23.83 -2.12
C PHE A 10 -10.91 23.39 -2.91
N VAL A 11 -9.74 23.50 -2.27
CA VAL A 11 -8.49 22.96 -2.84
C VAL A 11 -8.42 21.48 -2.51
N VAL A 12 -8.63 20.62 -3.50
CA VAL A 12 -8.34 19.18 -3.40
C VAL A 12 -6.83 19.01 -3.51
N THR A 13 -6.15 18.84 -2.38
CA THR A 13 -4.76 18.39 -2.37
C THR A 13 -4.75 16.89 -2.67
N MET A 14 -4.51 16.52 -3.93
CA MET A 14 -4.25 15.13 -4.31
C MET A 14 -2.91 14.72 -3.70
N ALA A 15 -2.95 14.01 -2.58
CA ALA A 15 -1.76 13.38 -2.02
C ALA A 15 -1.29 12.31 -2.99
N ALA A 16 -0.18 12.56 -3.69
CA ALA A 16 0.52 11.54 -4.45
C ALA A 16 0.98 10.47 -3.46
N ALA A 17 0.34 9.30 -3.48
CA ALA A 17 0.83 8.15 -2.73
C ALA A 17 2.27 7.88 -3.20
N PRO A 18 3.24 7.70 -2.29
CA PRO A 18 4.59 7.32 -2.70
C PRO A 18 4.47 6.00 -3.45
N LEU A 19 4.87 6.04 -4.73
CA LEU A 19 5.02 4.86 -5.56
C LEU A 19 6.05 3.98 -4.84
N ALA A 20 5.59 2.95 -4.12
CA ALA A 20 6.44 2.03 -3.39
C ALA A 20 7.41 1.42 -4.40
N ALA A 21 8.65 1.89 -4.37
CA ALA A 21 9.71 1.40 -5.22
C ALA A 21 9.82 -0.11 -5.00
N SER A 22 9.73 -0.87 -6.08
CA SER A 22 10.13 -2.27 -6.13
C SER A 22 11.62 -2.36 -5.82
N ALA A 23 11.97 -2.32 -4.54
CA ALA A 23 13.30 -2.62 -4.06
C ALA A 23 13.54 -4.10 -4.32
N ALA A 24 14.46 -4.38 -5.25
CA ALA A 24 14.96 -5.71 -5.54
C ALA A 24 15.32 -6.44 -4.23
N ALA A 25 14.66 -7.58 -4.05
CA ALA A 25 14.89 -8.67 -3.10
C ALA A 25 16.02 -8.50 -2.06
N ASP A 26 15.77 -7.69 -1.03
CA ASP A 26 16.02 -8.21 0.31
C ASP A 26 15.00 -9.34 0.49
N HIS A 27 15.44 -10.60 0.38
CA HIS A 27 14.55 -11.73 0.57
C HIS A 27 14.00 -11.67 2.00
N LEU A 28 12.76 -11.21 2.12
CA LEU A 28 12.08 -11.18 3.40
C LEU A 28 11.85 -12.63 3.86
N PRO A 29 12.26 -13.00 5.09
CA PRO A 29 12.41 -14.41 5.46
C PRO A 29 11.08 -15.12 5.76
N ILE A 30 10.00 -14.39 6.03
CA ILE A 30 8.75 -14.97 6.57
C ILE A 30 7.65 -14.95 5.50
N HIS A 31 7.20 -16.13 5.07
CA HIS A 31 6.06 -16.26 4.16
C HIS A 31 4.74 -16.16 4.93
N ARG A 32 3.83 -15.27 4.49
CA ARG A 32 2.55 -15.01 5.16
C ARG A 32 1.34 -15.59 4.44
N GLY A 33 1.39 -15.68 3.12
CA GLY A 33 0.23 -16.10 2.35
C GLY A 33 0.46 -16.14 0.85
N LYS A 34 -0.49 -16.76 0.16
CA LYS A 34 -0.56 -16.81 -1.31
C LYS A 34 -1.86 -16.18 -1.78
N PHE A 35 -1.79 -15.40 -2.85
CA PHE A 35 -2.90 -14.61 -3.37
C PHE A 35 -3.08 -14.88 -4.87
N LEU A 36 -4.33 -14.93 -5.32
CA LEU A 36 -4.65 -15.08 -6.75
C LEU A 36 -4.29 -13.81 -7.52
N PHE A 37 -4.56 -12.64 -6.94
CA PHE A 37 -4.32 -11.35 -7.56
C PHE A 37 -3.19 -10.60 -6.86
N HIS A 38 -2.40 -9.86 -7.64
CA HIS A 38 -1.33 -9.03 -7.12
C HIS A 38 -1.86 -7.97 -6.14
N SER A 39 -3.01 -7.36 -6.46
CA SER A 39 -3.68 -6.35 -5.64
C SER A 39 -3.98 -6.84 -4.23
N ASP A 40 -4.35 -8.11 -4.08
CA ASP A 40 -4.71 -8.67 -2.78
C ASP A 40 -3.45 -8.91 -1.94
N CYS A 41 -2.36 -9.32 -2.57
CA CYS A 41 -1.06 -9.42 -1.90
C CYS A 41 -0.61 -8.05 -1.36
N ILE A 42 -0.70 -7.01 -2.18
CA ILE A 42 -0.35 -5.64 -1.79
C ILE A 42 -1.27 -5.16 -0.65
N THR A 43 -2.58 -5.37 -0.78
CA THR A 43 -3.56 -4.96 0.23
C THR A 43 -3.31 -5.65 1.57
N ALA A 44 -3.09 -6.96 1.57
CA ALA A 44 -2.77 -7.72 2.78
C ALA A 44 -1.44 -7.27 3.40
N GLY A 45 -0.42 -7.07 2.56
CA GLY A 45 0.89 -6.55 2.97
C GLY A 45 0.78 -5.20 3.68
N GLN A 46 0.06 -4.25 3.08
CA GLN A 46 -0.12 -2.93 3.67
C GLN A 46 -0.93 -2.97 4.96
N GLN A 47 -2.04 -3.72 4.98
CA GLN A 47 -2.86 -3.85 6.19
C GLN A 47 -2.07 -4.41 7.38
N GLY A 48 -1.11 -5.32 7.14
CA GLY A 48 -0.27 -5.81 8.23
C GLY A 48 0.78 -4.81 8.71
N ILE A 49 1.27 -3.91 7.84
CA ILE A 49 2.04 -2.74 8.28
C ILE A 49 1.17 -1.84 9.15
N ASP A 50 -0.03 -1.49 8.67
CA ASP A 50 -0.93 -0.56 9.36
C ASP A 50 -1.36 -1.10 10.74
N ARG A 51 -1.44 -2.43 10.88
CA ARG A 51 -1.75 -3.13 12.14
C ARG A 51 -0.52 -3.45 13.00
N GLY A 52 0.68 -3.10 12.55
CA GLY A 52 1.93 -3.34 13.27
C GLY A 52 2.34 -4.82 13.39
N HIS A 53 1.87 -5.68 12.47
CA HIS A 53 2.29 -7.08 12.42
C HIS A 53 3.70 -7.26 11.87
N TRP A 54 4.09 -6.40 10.92
CA TRP A 54 5.41 -6.35 10.31
C TRP A 54 5.76 -4.92 9.90
N SER A 55 7.04 -4.65 9.63
CA SER A 55 7.52 -3.31 9.27
C SER A 55 7.67 -3.17 7.76
N ARG A 56 7.91 -4.28 7.05
CA ARG A 56 8.09 -4.32 5.60
C ARG A 56 7.43 -5.57 5.03
N TYR A 57 6.92 -5.45 3.82
CA TYR A 57 6.45 -6.59 3.04
C TYR A 57 7.02 -6.59 1.61
N GLN A 58 6.95 -7.73 0.96
CA GLN A 58 7.27 -7.94 -0.44
C GLN A 58 6.25 -8.88 -1.06
N CYS A 59 5.74 -8.52 -2.23
CA CYS A 59 4.95 -9.41 -3.08
C CYS A 59 5.84 -9.97 -4.18
N ALA A 60 6.02 -11.28 -4.20
CA ALA A 60 6.83 -11.98 -5.20
C ALA A 60 5.94 -12.88 -6.06
N GLU A 61 6.12 -12.80 -7.38
CA GLU A 61 5.40 -13.62 -8.34
C GLU A 61 5.89 -15.08 -8.31
N GLY A 62 4.94 -16.02 -8.35
CA GLY A 62 5.15 -17.47 -8.46
C GLY A 62 3.94 -18.08 -9.16
N TRP A 63 3.57 -19.33 -8.85
CA TRP A 63 2.28 -19.86 -9.35
C TRP A 63 1.07 -19.08 -8.80
N LEU A 64 1.21 -18.55 -7.58
CA LEU A 64 0.36 -17.54 -6.96
C LEU A 64 1.26 -16.42 -6.40
N TRP A 65 0.70 -15.25 -6.16
CA TRP A 65 1.42 -14.13 -5.54
C TRP A 65 1.76 -14.44 -4.10
N ASN A 66 3.05 -14.39 -3.73
CA ASN A 66 3.51 -14.72 -2.40
C ASN A 66 3.81 -13.45 -1.60
N LEU A 67 3.20 -13.34 -0.42
CA LEU A 67 3.51 -12.28 0.54
C LEU A 67 4.62 -12.74 1.47
N TRP A 68 5.71 -11.97 1.52
CA TRP A 68 6.86 -12.16 2.40
C TRP A 68 7.04 -10.95 3.32
N THR A 69 7.45 -11.15 4.59
CA THR A 69 7.56 -10.11 5.64
C THR A 69 8.83 -10.25 6.48
N ASP A 70 9.19 -9.19 7.23
CA ASP A 70 10.36 -9.14 8.12
C ASP A 70 10.11 -9.70 9.54
N ARG A 71 8.83 -9.81 9.92
CA ARG A 71 8.35 -10.32 11.21
C ARG A 71 7.11 -11.16 10.99
#